data_AF-A0A6N0E3B8-F1
#
_entry.id   AF-A0A6N0E3B8-F1
#
_cell.length_a   1.000
_cell.length_b   1.000
_cell.length_c   1.000
_cell.angle_alpha   90.00
_cell.angle_beta   90.00
_cell.angle_gamma   90.00
#
_symmetry.space_group_name_H-M   'P 1'
#
loop_
_entity.id
_entity.type
_entity.pdbx_description
1 polymer ?
#
loop_
_entity_poly.entity_id
_entity_poly.type
_entity_poly.pdbx_seq_one_letter_code
_entity_poly.pdbx_strand_id
1 'polypeptide(L)'
;MIKTPRATLGLILLALTLTLSLLVSLPLAVQAADNPPALPTDFALHSESITLPSNFDPFPEGPGAEAMNRNCLTCHSASMVLYQPKLSEAQWEGIVDKMVDIFKAPLIPDDRDAILDYLTSFQKAE
;
A
#
# COMPACT_ATOMS: atom_id res chain seq x y z
N MET A 1 48.83 4.51 -34.37
CA MET A 1 47.96 3.38 -34.78
C MET A 1 48.40 2.12 -34.04
N ILE A 2 47.84 1.87 -32.85
CA ILE A 2 48.15 0.65 -32.06
C ILE A 2 47.11 -0.39 -32.48
N LYS A 3 47.54 -1.38 -33.27
CA LYS A 3 46.69 -2.48 -33.76
C LYS A 3 46.73 -3.57 -32.70
N THR A 4 45.77 -3.55 -31.77
CA THR A 4 45.64 -4.62 -30.78
C THR A 4 45.43 -5.94 -31.52
N PRO A 5 46.28 -6.97 -31.30
CA PRO A 5 46.16 -8.22 -32.01
C PRO A 5 44.81 -8.84 -31.69
N ARG A 6 44.08 -9.33 -32.71
CA ARG A 6 42.81 -10.04 -32.54
C ARG A 6 42.89 -11.16 -31.49
N ALA A 7 44.06 -11.77 -31.36
CA ALA A 7 44.34 -12.79 -30.34
C ALA A 7 44.31 -12.23 -28.89
N THR A 8 44.81 -11.01 -28.66
CA THR A 8 44.84 -10.38 -27.34
C THR A 8 43.45 -9.94 -26.89
N LEU A 9 42.63 -9.44 -27.81
CA LEU A 9 41.23 -9.10 -27.51
C LEU A 9 40.38 -10.35 -27.22
N GLY A 10 40.64 -11.45 -27.95
CA GLY A 10 40.00 -12.75 -27.69
C GLY A 10 40.37 -13.35 -26.33
N LEU A 11 41.63 -13.26 -25.92
CA LEU A 11 42.08 -13.75 -24.61
C LEU A 11 41.46 -12.95 -23.45
N ILE A 12 41.35 -11.63 -23.60
CA ILE A 12 40.73 -10.75 -22.60
C ILE A 12 39.23 -11.04 -22.49
N LEU A 13 38.52 -11.22 -23.62
CA LEU A 13 37.10 -11.61 -23.59
C LEU A 13 36.91 -12.97 -22.92
N LEU A 14 37.73 -13.96 -23.26
CA LEU A 14 37.64 -15.30 -22.67
C LEU A 14 37.87 -15.25 -21.15
N ALA A 15 38.89 -14.51 -20.71
CA ALA A 15 39.18 -14.30 -19.30
C ALA A 15 38.02 -13.58 -18.58
N LEU A 16 37.42 -12.56 -19.18
CA LEU A 16 36.25 -11.87 -18.61
C LEU A 16 35.02 -12.78 -18.52
N THR A 17 34.77 -13.61 -19.54
CA THR A 17 33.65 -14.55 -19.52
C THR A 17 33.87 -15.66 -18.50
N LEU A 18 35.11 -16.11 -18.31
CA LEU A 18 35.45 -17.15 -17.33
C LEU A 18 35.33 -16.61 -15.90
N THR A 19 35.76 -15.37 -15.64
CA THR A 19 35.60 -14.74 -14.33
C THR A 19 34.14 -14.42 -14.01
N LEU A 20 33.36 -13.97 -15.00
CA LEU A 20 31.93 -13.72 -14.83
C LEU A 20 31.16 -15.03 -14.58
N SER A 21 31.52 -16.12 -15.27
CA SER A 21 30.93 -17.45 -15.07
C SER A 21 31.29 -18.05 -13.71
N LEU A 22 32.51 -17.79 -13.19
CA LEU A 22 32.91 -18.19 -11.84
C LEU A 22 32.13 -17.42 -10.76
N LEU A 23 31.85 -16.13 -10.96
CA LEU A 23 31.08 -15.30 -10.03
C LEU A 23 29.60 -15.71 -9.96
N VAL A 24 29.00 -16.13 -11.08
CA VAL A 24 27.60 -16.62 -11.13
C VAL A 24 27.45 -18.01 -10.51
N SER A 25 28.50 -18.82 -10.51
CA SER A 25 28.46 -20.19 -9.98
C SER A 25 28.74 -20.29 -8.48
N LEU A 26 29.05 -19.17 -7.80
CA LEU A 26 29.22 -19.16 -6.36
C LEU A 26 27.83 -19.21 -5.71
N PRO A 27 27.44 -20.30 -5.03
CA PRO A 27 26.21 -20.28 -4.26
C PRO A 27 26.41 -19.26 -3.14
N LEU A 28 25.58 -18.20 -3.11
CA LEU A 28 25.34 -17.48 -1.87
C LEU A 28 24.76 -18.51 -0.92
N ALA A 29 25.59 -19.09 -0.06
CA ALA A 29 25.13 -19.74 1.14
C ALA A 29 24.57 -18.63 2.02
N VAL A 30 23.31 -18.25 1.77
CA VAL A 30 22.52 -17.60 2.80
C VAL A 30 22.41 -18.68 3.88
N GLN A 31 23.20 -18.53 4.94
CA GLN A 31 22.95 -19.28 6.16
C GLN A 31 21.56 -18.81 6.62
N ALA A 32 20.53 -19.57 6.25
CA ALA A 32 19.33 -19.56 7.04
C ALA A 32 19.79 -19.94 8.45
N ALA A 33 19.59 -19.04 9.40
CA ALA A 33 19.77 -19.42 10.79
C ALA A 33 18.74 -20.52 11.07
N ASP A 34 19.18 -21.78 11.07
CA ASP A 34 18.32 -22.94 11.36
C ASP A 34 17.71 -22.87 12.76
N ASN A 35 18.20 -21.95 13.61
CA ASN A 35 17.65 -21.64 14.90
C ASN A 35 17.27 -20.15 14.97
N PRO A 36 15.98 -19.79 14.94
CA PRO A 36 15.58 -18.47 15.41
C PRO A 36 16.03 -18.30 16.86
N PRO A 37 16.40 -17.08 17.31
CA PRO A 37 16.70 -16.85 18.71
C PRO A 37 15.54 -17.36 19.56
N ALA A 38 15.84 -18.27 20.49
CA ALA A 38 14.85 -18.76 21.43
C ALA A 38 14.28 -17.58 22.22
N LEU A 39 12.96 -17.52 22.33
CA LEU A 39 12.32 -16.50 23.18
C LEU A 39 12.80 -16.69 24.62
N PRO A 40 12.98 -15.59 25.38
CA PRO A 40 13.27 -15.67 26.81
C PRO A 40 12.25 -16.56 27.52
N THR A 41 12.69 -17.48 28.37
CA THR A 41 11.81 -18.43 29.07
C THR A 41 10.93 -17.78 30.14
N ASP A 42 11.20 -16.51 30.45
CA ASP A 42 10.43 -15.62 31.32
C ASP A 42 9.38 -14.78 30.57
N PHE A 43 9.29 -14.94 29.25
CA PHE A 43 8.20 -14.34 28.47
C PHE A 43 6.91 -15.14 28.65
N ALA A 44 5.96 -14.60 29.41
CA ALA A 44 4.62 -15.13 29.56
C ALA A 44 3.59 -14.17 28.98
N LEU A 45 2.75 -14.66 28.06
CA LEU A 45 1.58 -13.91 27.60
C LEU A 45 0.48 -14.04 28.64
N HIS A 46 -0.02 -12.89 29.10
CA HIS A 46 -1.17 -12.82 30.00
C HIS A 46 -2.38 -12.32 29.22
N SER A 47 -3.52 -12.97 29.43
CA SER A 47 -4.78 -12.54 28.83
C SER A 47 -5.27 -11.30 29.56
N GLU A 48 -5.23 -10.15 28.89
CA GLU A 48 -5.79 -8.90 29.38
C GLU A 48 -7.10 -8.59 28.65
N SER A 49 -8.04 -7.97 29.37
CA SER A 49 -9.30 -7.51 28.79
C SER A 49 -9.23 -6.01 28.54
N ILE A 50 -9.56 -5.59 27.32
CA ILE A 50 -9.68 -4.19 26.94
C ILE A 50 -11.06 -3.95 26.32
N THR A 51 -11.68 -2.81 26.66
CA THR A 51 -12.89 -2.34 25.98
C THR A 51 -12.48 -1.49 24.79
N LEU A 52 -12.92 -1.89 23.58
CA LEU A 52 -12.65 -1.12 22.37
C LEU A 52 -13.73 -0.03 22.17
N PRO A 53 -13.35 1.15 21.65
CA PRO A 53 -14.32 2.16 21.23
C PRO A 53 -15.18 1.64 20.05
N SER A 54 -16.43 2.12 19.96
CA SER A 54 -17.29 1.88 18.81
C SER A 54 -16.73 2.60 17.57
N ASN A 55 -16.77 1.94 16.40
CA ASN A 55 -16.37 2.52 15.12
C ASN A 55 -17.51 2.41 14.07
N PHE A 56 -18.75 2.27 14.54
CA PHE A 56 -19.93 2.12 13.69
C PHE A 56 -20.72 3.43 13.52
N ASP A 57 -20.13 4.55 13.94
CA ASP A 57 -20.77 5.84 13.82
C ASP A 57 -20.93 6.24 12.34
N PRO A 58 -22.07 6.82 11.97
CA PRO A 58 -22.29 7.32 10.61
C PRO A 58 -21.39 8.54 10.32
N PHE A 59 -21.41 8.98 9.06
CA PHE A 59 -20.80 10.26 8.71
C PHE A 59 -21.47 11.41 9.48
N PRO A 60 -20.69 12.40 9.95
CA PRO A 60 -21.23 13.61 10.56
C PRO A 60 -22.36 14.25 9.74
N GLU A 61 -23.34 14.82 10.43
CA GLU A 61 -24.48 15.44 9.77
C GLU A 61 -24.06 16.65 8.92
N GLY A 62 -24.72 16.82 7.77
CA GLY A 62 -24.48 17.92 6.84
C GLY A 62 -24.97 17.65 5.42
N PRO A 63 -24.89 18.65 4.52
CA PRO A 63 -25.21 18.45 3.10
C PRO A 63 -24.35 17.34 2.49
N GLY A 64 -24.98 16.29 1.95
CA GLY A 64 -24.28 15.13 1.38
C GLY A 64 -24.03 13.96 2.35
N ALA A 65 -24.24 14.14 3.66
CA ALA A 65 -24.03 13.07 4.65
C ALA A 65 -24.91 11.83 4.38
N GLU A 66 -26.15 12.04 3.95
CA GLU A 66 -27.06 10.94 3.61
C GLU A 66 -26.60 10.16 2.37
N ALA A 67 -25.98 10.85 1.40
CA ALA A 67 -25.38 10.20 0.23
C ALA A 67 -24.16 9.37 0.65
N MET A 68 -23.32 9.90 1.54
CA MET A 68 -22.20 9.16 2.12
C MET A 68 -22.65 7.91 2.89
N ASN A 69 -23.64 8.07 3.79
CA ASN A 69 -24.12 6.98 4.64
C ASN A 69 -24.71 5.82 3.82
N ARG A 70 -25.48 6.11 2.77
CA ARG A 70 -26.10 5.05 1.95
C ARG A 70 -25.16 4.39 0.95
N ASN A 71 -24.11 5.08 0.48
CA ASN A 71 -23.21 4.54 -0.56
C ASN A 71 -21.87 4.01 0.00
N CYS A 72 -21.36 4.56 1.10
CA CYS A 72 -19.96 4.33 1.52
C CYS A 72 -19.81 3.42 2.75
N LEU A 73 -20.87 3.15 3.51
CA LEU A 73 -20.80 2.35 4.74
C LEU A 73 -21.01 0.85 4.54
N THR A 74 -21.25 0.39 3.31
CA THR A 74 -21.48 -1.03 3.02
C THR A 74 -20.23 -1.89 3.26
N CYS A 75 -19.03 -1.33 3.02
CA CYS A 75 -17.79 -2.10 3.04
C CYS A 75 -16.85 -1.72 4.20
N HIS A 76 -16.96 -0.50 4.72
CA HIS A 76 -16.09 0.00 5.79
C HIS A 76 -16.77 1.09 6.62
N SER A 77 -16.20 1.36 7.79
CA SER A 77 -16.64 2.45 8.67
C SER A 77 -16.38 3.83 8.07
N ALA A 78 -17.09 4.84 8.56
CA ALA A 78 -16.85 6.24 8.21
C ALA A 78 -15.43 6.69 8.58
N SER A 79 -14.85 6.13 9.64
CA SER A 79 -13.50 6.47 10.12
C SER A 79 -12.39 6.23 9.10
N MET A 80 -12.53 5.25 8.19
CA MET A 80 -11.57 5.06 7.10
C MET A 80 -11.52 6.26 6.15
N VAL A 81 -12.62 6.98 6.01
CA VAL A 81 -12.70 8.20 5.19
C VAL A 81 -12.31 9.42 6.01
N LEU A 82 -12.86 9.57 7.22
CA LEU A 82 -12.70 10.75 8.06
C LEU A 82 -11.27 10.97 8.59
N TYR A 83 -10.43 9.93 8.63
CA TYR A 83 -9.05 10.02 9.10
C TYR A 83 -8.00 10.03 7.99
N GLN A 84 -8.41 10.28 6.74
CA GLN A 84 -7.47 10.55 5.67
C GLN A 84 -6.77 11.90 5.88
N PRO A 85 -5.56 12.10 5.33
CA PRO A 85 -4.95 13.43 5.25
C PRO A 85 -5.85 14.37 4.44
N LYS A 86 -5.69 15.68 4.58
CA LYS A 86 -6.38 16.65 3.71
C LYS A 86 -6.04 16.36 2.24
N LEU A 87 -7.05 16.15 1.41
CA LEU A 87 -6.91 15.82 0.00
C LEU A 87 -7.60 16.88 -0.86
N SER A 88 -7.07 17.11 -2.05
CA SER A 88 -7.73 17.92 -3.06
C SER A 88 -8.97 17.22 -3.62
N GLU A 89 -9.83 17.98 -4.27
CA GLU A 89 -11.02 17.44 -4.96
C GLU A 89 -10.67 16.34 -5.97
N ALA A 90 -9.68 16.57 -6.83
CA ALA A 90 -9.22 15.57 -7.80
C ALA A 90 -8.68 14.29 -7.14
N GLN A 91 -8.08 14.41 -5.95
CA GLN A 91 -7.63 13.23 -5.19
C GLN A 91 -8.83 12.46 -4.63
N TRP A 92 -9.86 13.16 -4.14
CA TRP A 92 -11.09 12.52 -3.69
C TRP A 92 -11.84 11.84 -4.83
N GLU A 93 -11.93 12.49 -5.98
CA GLU A 93 -12.53 11.91 -7.19
C GLU A 93 -11.84 10.58 -7.55
N GLY A 94 -10.51 10.58 -7.63
CA GLY A 94 -9.75 9.35 -7.89
C GLY A 94 -9.94 8.25 -6.83
N ILE A 95 -10.19 8.61 -5.57
CA ILE A 95 -10.51 7.64 -4.51
C ILE A 95 -11.91 7.09 -4.69
N VAL A 96 -12.92 7.92 -4.95
CA VAL A 96 -14.29 7.49 -5.21
C VAL A 96 -14.34 6.58 -6.44
N ASP A 97 -13.64 6.94 -7.51
CA ASP A 97 -13.49 6.09 -8.70
C ASP A 97 -12.82 4.77 -8.37
N LYS A 98 -11.77 4.76 -7.54
CA LYS A 98 -11.18 3.50 -7.07
C LYS A 98 -12.20 2.63 -6.32
N MET A 99 -13.08 3.22 -5.50
CA MET A 99 -14.11 2.45 -4.79
C MET A 99 -15.09 1.81 -5.78
N VAL A 100 -15.50 2.54 -6.81
CA VAL A 100 -16.45 2.04 -7.83
C VAL A 100 -15.78 1.05 -8.79
N ASP A 101 -14.62 1.41 -9.36
CA ASP A 101 -14.02 0.67 -10.47
C ASP A 101 -13.20 -0.53 -10.02
N ILE A 102 -12.49 -0.41 -8.90
CA ILE A 102 -11.61 -1.48 -8.40
C ILE A 102 -12.32 -2.31 -7.35
N PHE A 103 -12.96 -1.66 -6.37
CA PHE A 103 -13.64 -2.36 -5.27
C PHE A 103 -15.11 -2.66 -5.53
N LYS A 104 -15.66 -2.20 -6.66
CA LYS A 104 -17.03 -2.50 -7.10
C LYS A 104 -18.11 -2.02 -6.12
N ALA A 105 -17.84 -0.89 -5.46
CA ALA A 105 -18.84 -0.23 -4.62
C ALA A 105 -20.07 0.14 -5.46
N PRO A 106 -21.29 -0.23 -5.03
CA PRO A 106 -22.52 0.13 -5.74
C PRO A 106 -22.87 1.59 -5.46
N LEU A 107 -22.35 2.50 -6.28
CA LEU A 107 -22.63 3.93 -6.16
C LEU A 107 -23.86 4.31 -6.99
N ILE A 108 -24.82 4.99 -6.37
CA ILE A 108 -25.98 5.57 -7.04
C ILE A 108 -25.50 6.76 -7.89
N PRO A 109 -25.73 6.78 -9.22
CA PRO A 109 -25.15 7.79 -10.10
C PRO A 109 -25.46 9.24 -9.70
N ASP A 110 -26.69 9.51 -9.27
CA ASP A 110 -27.16 10.85 -8.90
C ASP A 110 -26.53 11.38 -7.60
N ASP A 111 -25.79 10.53 -6.88
CA ASP A 111 -25.22 10.86 -5.57
C ASP A 111 -23.75 11.26 -5.64
N ARG A 112 -23.11 11.01 -6.78
CA ARG A 112 -21.67 11.21 -6.94
C ARG A 112 -21.25 12.63 -6.58
N ASP A 113 -21.95 13.62 -7.11
CA ASP A 113 -21.62 15.03 -6.90
C ASP A 113 -21.78 15.40 -5.41
N ALA A 114 -22.87 14.96 -4.77
CA ALA A 114 -23.10 15.20 -3.35
C ALA A 114 -22.04 14.54 -2.44
N ILE A 115 -21.52 13.37 -2.85
CA ILE A 115 -20.42 12.68 -2.17
C ILE A 115 -19.12 13.50 -2.29
N LEU A 116 -18.77 13.96 -3.49
CA LEU A 116 -17.55 14.75 -3.72
C LEU A 116 -17.60 16.10 -2.99
N ASP A 117 -18.74 16.78 -3.03
CA ASP A 117 -18.97 18.02 -2.28
C ASP A 117 -18.83 17.81 -0.77
N TYR A 118 -19.39 16.71 -0.24
CA TYR A 118 -19.24 16.38 1.18
C TYR A 118 -17.77 16.19 1.55
N LEU A 119 -17.04 15.35 0.81
CA LEU A 119 -15.64 15.01 1.08
C LEU A 119 -14.72 16.23 1.04
N THR A 120 -14.90 17.10 0.05
CA THR A 120 -14.12 18.32 -0.09
C THR A 120 -14.46 19.36 0.97
N SER A 121 -15.73 19.42 1.42
CA SER A 121 -16.13 20.32 2.50
C SER A 121 -15.55 19.92 3.86
N PHE A 122 -15.45 18.61 4.14
CA PHE A 122 -14.95 18.06 5.39
C PHE A 122 -13.43 18.05 5.50
N GLN A 123 -12.73 17.96 4.37
CA GLN A 123 -11.27 17.82 4.33
C GLN A 123 -10.58 18.85 3.44
N LYS A 124 -10.97 20.12 3.55
CA LYS A 124 -10.31 21.21 2.81
C LYS A 124 -8.81 21.22 3.08
N ALA A 125 -8.03 20.89 2.06
CA ALA A 125 -6.61 21.21 1.97
C ALA A 125 -6.45 22.74 1.93
N GLU A 126 -5.55 23.28 2.75
CA GLU A 126 -5.14 24.69 2.70
C GLU A 126 -4.23 24.95 1.50
#